data_AF-A0A7Y1SPM9-F1
#
_entry.id   AF-A0A7Y1SPM9-F1
#
_cell.length_a   1.000
_cell.length_b   1.000
_cell.length_c   1.000
_cell.angle_alpha   90.00
_cell.angle_beta   90.00
_cell.angle_gamma   90.00
#
_symmetry.space_group_name_H-M   'P 1'
#
loop_
_entity.id
_entity.type
_entity.pdbx_description
1 polymer ?
#
loop_
_entity_poly.entity_id
_entity_poly.type
_entity_poly.pdbx_seq_one_letter_code
_entity_poly.pdbx_strand_id
1 'polypeptide(L)'
;MASAELRDTRRRIKSVQSTMKITRAMELIAASRIPKATARVEASKPYSAKLVEVIRNVSAASGGASHMLLERREVKNAGVLIVASDRGLAGAYASSIIREAERHIIALEKAGTPARLFVVGKKAQSYFQYRKYHIERSFLGVTDTPGYGDARAIANILMDAYASQTVDSVDTFYTQYRSAMTQVPLQFQLLPIVAPEGAAGSEGAA
;
A
#
# COMPACT_ATOMS: atom_id res chain seq x y z
N MET A 1 -46.85 12.75 27.22
CA MET A 1 -46.04 12.12 26.14
C MET A 1 -45.17 13.15 25.39
N ALA A 2 -45.70 14.32 25.00
CA ALA A 2 -44.94 15.38 24.28
C ALA A 2 -43.63 15.88 24.94
N SER A 3 -43.54 15.90 26.28
CA SER A 3 -42.32 16.32 26.99
C SER A 3 -41.15 15.32 26.82
N ALA A 4 -41.44 14.02 26.72
CA ALA A 4 -40.43 12.99 26.51
C ALA A 4 -39.85 13.08 25.09
N GLU A 5 -40.69 13.30 24.08
CA GLU A 5 -40.26 13.47 22.68
C GLU A 5 -39.39 14.73 22.47
N LEU A 6 -39.74 15.85 23.11
CA LEU A 6 -38.92 17.06 23.08
C LEU A 6 -37.56 16.85 23.76
N ARG A 7 -37.53 16.11 24.87
CA ARG A 7 -36.28 15.78 25.59
C ARG A 7 -35.37 14.88 24.75
N ASP A 8 -35.92 13.87 24.11
CA ASP A 8 -35.16 12.97 23.23
C ASP A 8 -34.63 13.69 21.99
N THR A 9 -35.42 14.60 21.42
CA THR A 9 -34.98 15.44 20.30
C THR A 9 -33.82 16.34 20.72
N ARG A 10 -33.91 17.02 21.87
CA ARG A 10 -32.79 17.81 22.41
C ARG A 10 -31.54 16.98 22.69
N ARG A 11 -31.71 15.73 23.17
CA ARG A 11 -30.59 14.80 23.38
C ARG A 11 -29.91 14.43 22.05
N ARG A 12 -30.68 14.14 21.00
CA ARG A 12 -30.14 13.87 19.65
C ARG A 12 -29.38 15.08 19.11
N ILE A 13 -29.92 16.29 19.23
CA ILE A 13 -29.25 17.52 18.81
C ILE A 13 -27.88 17.66 19.49
N LYS A 14 -27.81 17.51 20.82
CA LYS A 14 -26.55 17.57 21.56
C LYS A 14 -25.55 16.49 21.12
N SER A 15 -26.03 15.27 20.85
CA SER A 15 -25.19 14.18 20.35
C SER A 15 -24.60 14.50 18.99
N VAL A 16 -25.42 14.97 18.04
CA VAL A 16 -24.98 15.32 16.68
C VAL A 16 -24.00 16.51 16.71
N GLN A 17 -24.27 17.52 17.52
CA GLN A 17 -23.35 18.66 17.71
C GLN A 17 -22.00 18.21 18.30
N SER A 18 -21.99 17.25 19.21
CA SER A 18 -20.76 16.70 19.78
C SER A 18 -19.97 15.92 18.73
N THR A 19 -20.64 15.05 17.96
CA THR A 19 -20.01 14.32 16.85
C THR A 19 -19.44 15.28 15.81
N MET A 20 -20.17 16.36 15.45
CA MET A 20 -19.72 17.38 14.50
C MET A 20 -18.43 18.07 14.95
N LYS A 21 -18.31 18.42 16.23
CA LYS A 21 -17.08 19.03 16.78
C LYS A 21 -15.90 18.06 16.72
N ILE A 22 -16.14 16.78 17.05
CA ILE A 22 -15.12 15.74 17.01
C ILE A 22 -14.62 15.53 15.58
N THR A 23 -15.53 15.34 14.62
CA THR A 23 -15.14 15.12 13.22
C THR A 23 -14.45 16.34 12.63
N ARG A 24 -14.88 17.56 12.97
CA ARG A 24 -14.19 18.79 12.55
C ARG A 24 -12.77 18.90 13.09
N ALA A 25 -12.55 18.52 14.35
CA ALA A 25 -11.20 18.49 14.91
C ALA A 25 -10.32 17.44 14.21
N MET A 26 -10.87 16.25 13.92
CA MET A 26 -10.17 15.20 13.18
C MET A 26 -9.80 15.63 11.76
N GLU A 27 -10.69 16.33 11.06
CA GLU A 27 -10.46 16.90 9.74
C GLU A 27 -9.27 17.87 9.76
N LEU A 28 -9.23 18.79 10.74
CA LEU A 28 -8.13 19.75 10.89
C LEU A 28 -6.80 19.06 11.20
N ILE A 29 -6.81 18.03 12.05
CA ILE A 29 -5.62 17.23 12.35
C ILE A 29 -5.13 16.53 11.08
N ALA A 30 -6.02 15.89 10.31
CA ALA A 30 -5.67 15.20 9.08
C ALA A 30 -5.13 16.17 8.01
N ALA A 31 -5.79 17.33 7.83
CA ALA A 31 -5.36 18.38 6.92
C ALA A 31 -3.95 18.89 7.23
N SER A 32 -3.56 18.95 8.51
CA SER A 32 -2.19 19.34 8.91
C SER A 32 -1.12 18.28 8.60
N ARG A 33 -1.52 17.01 8.42
CA ARG A 33 -0.60 15.87 8.19
C ARG A 33 -0.29 15.65 6.71
N ILE A 34 -1.23 15.92 5.81
CA ILE A 34 -1.06 15.69 4.36
C ILE A 34 0.18 16.43 3.81
N PRO A 35 0.37 17.75 4.05
CA PRO A 35 1.55 18.47 3.54
C PRO A 35 2.88 17.91 4.07
N LYS A 36 2.90 17.43 5.34
CA LYS A 36 4.08 16.80 5.92
C LYS A 36 4.38 15.44 5.29
N ALA A 37 3.36 14.69 4.89
CA ALA A 37 3.53 13.43 4.18
C ALA A 37 4.02 13.68 2.74
N THR A 38 3.43 14.62 2.01
CA THR A 38 3.85 14.96 0.64
C THR A 38 5.28 15.50 0.60
N ALA A 39 5.66 16.38 1.53
CA ALA A 39 7.03 16.90 1.61
C ALA A 39 8.07 15.77 1.83
N ARG A 40 7.74 14.77 2.66
CA ARG A 40 8.61 13.60 2.85
C ARG A 40 8.76 12.76 1.58
N VAL A 41 7.67 12.59 0.82
CA VAL A 41 7.72 11.89 -0.47
C VAL A 41 8.57 12.65 -1.47
N GLU A 42 8.36 13.97 -1.63
CA GLU A 42 9.16 14.81 -2.53
C GLU A 42 10.65 14.77 -2.17
N ALA A 43 11.00 14.85 -0.89
CA ALA A 43 12.38 14.74 -0.43
C ALA A 43 13.04 13.38 -0.73
N SER A 44 12.24 12.32 -0.86
CA SER A 44 12.74 10.97 -1.17
C SER A 44 12.93 10.70 -2.67
N LYS A 45 12.28 11.47 -3.56
CA LYS A 45 12.32 11.24 -5.01
C LYS A 45 13.73 11.27 -5.61
N PRO A 46 14.62 12.22 -5.26
CA PRO A 46 15.98 12.25 -5.83
C PRO A 46 16.77 10.99 -5.50
N TYR A 47 16.63 10.49 -4.26
CA TYR A 47 17.29 9.26 -3.82
C TYR A 47 16.79 8.05 -4.61
N SER A 48 15.48 7.89 -4.73
CA SER A 48 14.88 6.78 -5.51
C SER A 48 15.25 6.86 -7.00
N ALA A 49 15.25 8.05 -7.59
CA ALA A 49 15.63 8.24 -8.99
C ALA A 49 17.10 7.86 -9.22
N LYS A 50 18.01 8.28 -8.32
CA LYS A 50 19.43 7.96 -8.44
C LYS A 50 19.70 6.47 -8.22
N LEU A 51 18.99 5.82 -7.29
CA LEU A 51 19.09 4.37 -7.11
C LEU A 51 18.67 3.62 -8.38
N VAL A 52 17.57 4.01 -9.00
CA VAL A 52 17.12 3.40 -10.26
C VAL A 52 18.16 3.59 -11.36
N GLU A 53 18.75 4.78 -11.47
CA GLU A 53 19.84 5.04 -12.43
C GLU A 53 21.06 4.15 -12.18
N VAL A 54 21.50 4.01 -10.93
CA VAL A 54 22.63 3.15 -10.56
C VAL A 54 22.32 1.68 -10.87
N ILE A 55 21.12 1.19 -10.53
CA ILE A 55 20.68 -0.17 -10.84
C ILE A 55 20.69 -0.41 -12.36
N ARG A 56 20.19 0.56 -13.15
CA ARG A 56 20.23 0.47 -14.63
C ARG A 56 21.67 0.40 -15.16
N ASN A 57 22.55 1.28 -14.67
CA ASN A 57 23.95 1.32 -15.13
C ASN A 57 24.70 0.03 -14.79
N VAL A 58 24.50 -0.51 -13.58
CA VAL A 58 25.09 -1.80 -13.16
C VAL A 58 24.50 -2.95 -13.99
N SER A 59 23.19 -2.96 -14.24
CA SER A 59 22.55 -3.98 -15.07
C SER A 59 23.08 -3.95 -16.51
N ALA A 60 23.33 -2.77 -17.08
CA ALA A 60 23.85 -2.61 -18.44
C ALA A 60 25.34 -2.98 -18.53
N ALA A 61 26.16 -2.59 -17.54
CA ALA A 61 27.60 -2.85 -17.52
C ALA A 61 27.95 -4.31 -17.20
N SER A 62 27.09 -5.00 -16.45
CA SER A 62 27.36 -6.37 -15.98
C SER A 62 27.06 -7.47 -17.00
N GLY A 63 26.68 -7.12 -18.24
CA GLY A 63 26.48 -8.09 -19.32
C GLY A 63 25.43 -9.16 -19.03
N GLY A 64 24.46 -8.88 -18.15
CA GLY A 64 23.48 -9.86 -17.69
C GLY A 64 23.89 -10.61 -16.41
N ALA A 65 24.65 -9.97 -15.50
CA ALA A 65 24.92 -10.58 -14.20
C ALA A 65 23.61 -10.98 -13.50
N SER A 66 23.49 -12.29 -13.28
CA SER A 66 22.39 -12.96 -12.61
C SER A 66 22.36 -12.57 -11.12
N HIS A 67 21.63 -11.51 -10.80
CA HIS A 67 21.23 -11.27 -9.41
C HIS A 67 19.89 -11.98 -9.18
N MET A 68 19.76 -12.72 -8.08
CA MET A 68 18.56 -13.52 -7.78
C MET A 68 17.26 -12.71 -7.94
N LEU A 69 17.25 -11.44 -7.48
CA LEU A 69 16.09 -10.54 -7.59
C LEU A 69 15.76 -10.04 -9.00
N LEU A 70 16.64 -10.25 -9.99
CA LEU A 70 16.44 -9.90 -11.41
C LEU A 70 15.96 -11.10 -12.24
N GLU A 71 16.19 -12.33 -11.77
CA GLU A 71 15.86 -13.53 -12.52
C GLU A 71 14.36 -13.74 -12.62
N ARG A 72 13.83 -13.74 -13.85
CA ARG A 72 12.47 -14.19 -14.12
C ARG A 72 12.44 -15.71 -14.08
N ARG A 73 11.59 -16.25 -13.23
CA ARG A 73 11.35 -17.69 -13.07
C ARG A 73 9.86 -17.99 -13.22
N GLU A 74 9.54 -19.27 -13.38
CA GLU A 74 8.16 -19.74 -13.34
C GLU A 74 7.53 -19.42 -11.98
N VAL A 75 6.35 -18.79 -11.98
CA VAL A 75 5.68 -18.38 -10.75
C VAL A 75 4.86 -19.53 -10.20
N LYS A 76 5.36 -20.19 -9.15
CA LYS A 76 4.63 -21.24 -8.42
C LYS A 76 3.90 -20.69 -7.22
N ASN A 77 4.48 -19.69 -6.55
CA ASN A 77 3.87 -18.98 -5.43
C ASN A 77 3.96 -17.47 -5.66
N ALA A 78 2.82 -16.78 -5.65
CA ALA A 78 2.78 -15.33 -5.82
C ALA A 78 2.72 -14.63 -4.46
N GLY A 79 3.70 -13.77 -4.17
CA GLY A 79 3.65 -12.86 -3.02
C GLY A 79 2.73 -11.68 -3.30
N VAL A 80 1.83 -11.37 -2.38
CA VAL A 80 0.91 -10.23 -2.48
C VAL A 80 1.12 -9.32 -1.27
N LEU A 81 1.77 -8.18 -1.49
CA LEU A 81 1.95 -7.13 -0.49
C LEU A 81 0.77 -6.14 -0.56
N ILE A 82 -0.06 -6.09 0.47
CA ILE A 82 -1.17 -5.12 0.57
C ILE A 82 -0.82 -4.01 1.56
N VAL A 83 -0.78 -2.77 1.08
CA VAL A 83 -0.58 -1.58 1.91
C VAL A 83 -1.92 -0.87 2.15
N ALA A 84 -2.41 -0.95 3.38
CA ALA A 84 -3.63 -0.29 3.84
C ALA A 84 -3.36 0.54 5.11
N SER A 85 -4.39 1.17 5.67
CA SER A 85 -4.26 2.01 6.87
C SER A 85 -4.34 1.21 8.17
N ASP A 86 -3.66 1.70 9.22
CA ASP A 86 -3.92 1.26 10.59
C ASP A 86 -5.20 1.88 11.16
N ARG A 87 -5.47 3.14 10.81
CA ARG A 87 -6.63 3.90 11.28
C ARG A 87 -7.82 3.75 10.34
N GLY A 88 -9.03 3.87 10.89
CA GLY A 88 -10.28 3.95 10.14
C GLY A 88 -10.70 5.39 9.83
N LEU A 89 -11.97 5.56 9.46
CA LEU A 89 -12.59 6.86 9.15
C LEU A 89 -11.93 7.60 7.97
N ALA A 90 -11.45 6.84 6.98
CA ALA A 90 -10.78 7.33 5.78
C ALA A 90 -11.58 7.01 4.49
N GLY A 91 -12.91 7.00 4.59
CA GLY A 91 -13.80 6.67 3.47
C GLY A 91 -13.46 5.32 2.83
N ALA A 92 -13.36 5.32 1.50
CA ALA A 92 -13.08 4.12 0.70
C ALA A 92 -11.59 3.75 0.61
N TYR A 93 -10.68 4.48 1.27
CA TYR A 93 -9.23 4.29 1.13
C TYR A 93 -8.76 2.84 1.33
N ALA A 94 -9.15 2.22 2.45
CA ALA A 94 -8.74 0.85 2.75
C ALA A 94 -9.55 -0.17 1.95
N SER A 95 -10.86 0.05 1.78
CA SER A 95 -11.73 -0.91 1.10
C SER A 95 -11.46 -1.00 -0.40
N SER A 96 -11.06 0.10 -1.05
CA SER A 96 -10.74 0.10 -2.48
C SER A 96 -9.51 -0.76 -2.77
N ILE A 97 -8.41 -0.57 -2.04
CA ILE A 97 -7.17 -1.31 -2.27
C ILE A 97 -7.28 -2.77 -1.84
N ILE A 98 -7.98 -3.06 -0.74
CA ILE A 98 -8.25 -4.43 -0.29
C ILE A 98 -9.08 -5.18 -1.34
N ARG A 99 -10.11 -4.53 -1.91
CA ARG A 99 -10.94 -5.13 -2.96
C ARG A 99 -10.13 -5.42 -4.22
N GLU A 100 -9.22 -4.53 -4.60
CA GLU A 100 -8.35 -4.75 -5.75
C GLU A 100 -7.39 -5.92 -5.52
N ALA A 101 -6.74 -5.95 -4.36
CA ALA A 101 -5.87 -7.06 -3.97
C ALA A 101 -6.61 -8.40 -3.89
N GLU A 102 -7.82 -8.43 -3.33
CA GLU A 102 -8.63 -9.65 -3.25
C GLU A 102 -9.02 -10.17 -4.65
N ARG A 103 -9.32 -9.29 -5.61
CA ARG A 103 -9.58 -9.71 -6.99
C ARG A 103 -8.36 -10.38 -7.61
N HIS A 104 -7.17 -9.81 -7.38
CA HIS A 104 -5.92 -10.39 -7.86
C HIS A 104 -5.64 -11.75 -7.22
N ILE A 105 -5.81 -11.87 -5.90
CA ILE A 105 -5.66 -13.13 -5.18
C ILE A 105 -6.59 -14.20 -5.76
N ILE A 106 -7.88 -13.89 -5.97
CA ILE A 106 -8.84 -14.81 -6.58
C ILE A 106 -8.43 -15.19 -8.01
N ALA A 107 -7.88 -14.25 -8.79
CA ALA A 107 -7.41 -14.53 -10.14
C ALA A 107 -6.20 -15.48 -10.15
N LEU A 108 -5.25 -15.28 -9.23
CA LEU A 108 -4.09 -16.15 -9.04
C LEU A 108 -4.51 -17.58 -8.63
N GLU A 109 -5.43 -17.70 -7.67
CA GLU A 109 -5.94 -18.99 -7.22
C GLU A 109 -6.65 -19.75 -8.35
N LYS A 110 -7.44 -19.05 -9.19
CA LYS A 110 -8.08 -19.63 -10.38
C LYS A 110 -7.08 -20.10 -11.44
N ALA A 111 -5.94 -19.41 -11.53
CA ALA A 111 -4.83 -19.81 -12.40
C ALA A 111 -3.98 -20.94 -11.79
N GLY A 112 -4.33 -21.46 -10.61
CA GLY A 112 -3.59 -22.53 -9.93
C GLY A 112 -2.30 -22.05 -9.26
N THR A 113 -2.14 -20.75 -9.05
CA THR A 113 -0.98 -20.14 -8.37
C THR A 113 -1.37 -19.69 -6.96
N PRO A 114 -0.94 -20.39 -5.91
CA PRO A 114 -1.18 -19.97 -4.52
C PRO A 114 -0.64 -18.56 -4.23
N ALA A 115 -1.45 -17.76 -3.53
CA ALA A 115 -1.08 -16.42 -3.09
C ALA A 115 -0.60 -16.42 -1.63
N ARG A 116 0.55 -15.78 -1.38
CA ARG A 116 1.12 -15.57 -0.04
C ARG A 116 0.98 -14.12 0.37
N LEU A 117 0.17 -13.84 1.39
CA LEU A 117 -0.22 -12.48 1.74
C LEU A 117 0.75 -11.87 2.76
N PHE A 118 1.23 -10.67 2.43
CA PHE A 118 1.96 -9.77 3.32
C PHE A 118 1.12 -8.51 3.49
N VAL A 119 0.72 -8.19 4.72
CA VAL A 119 -0.21 -7.07 4.97
C VAL A 119 0.44 -5.97 5.77
N VAL A 120 0.25 -4.73 5.34
CA VAL A 120 0.64 -3.53 6.07
C VAL A 120 -0.63 -2.80 6.48
N GLY A 121 -0.75 -2.53 7.77
CA GLY A 121 -1.89 -1.84 8.37
C GLY A 121 -2.96 -2.76 8.96
N LYS A 122 -3.51 -2.36 10.12
CA LYS A 122 -4.58 -3.09 10.82
C LYS A 122 -5.82 -3.35 9.96
N LYS A 123 -6.21 -2.44 9.05
CA LYS A 123 -7.42 -2.63 8.24
C LYS A 123 -7.30 -3.81 7.26
N ALA A 124 -6.16 -3.99 6.62
CA ALA A 124 -5.92 -5.14 5.76
C ALA A 124 -5.89 -6.43 6.60
N GLN A 125 -5.14 -6.44 7.70
CA GLN A 125 -5.07 -7.61 8.58
C GLN A 125 -6.46 -8.06 9.06
N SER A 126 -7.28 -7.15 9.60
CA SER A 126 -8.61 -7.49 10.10
C SER A 126 -9.51 -8.05 8.99
N TYR A 127 -9.43 -7.51 7.78
CA TYR A 127 -10.23 -7.98 6.64
C TYR A 127 -9.86 -9.41 6.23
N PHE A 128 -8.58 -9.65 5.97
CA PHE A 128 -8.12 -10.95 5.47
C PHE A 128 -8.24 -12.06 6.53
N GLN A 129 -8.03 -11.73 7.82
CA GLN A 129 -8.29 -12.67 8.91
C GLN A 129 -9.77 -13.04 9.05
N TYR A 130 -10.67 -12.05 8.94
CA TYR A 130 -12.12 -12.30 8.97
C TYR A 130 -12.54 -13.24 7.84
N ARG A 131 -11.97 -13.03 6.65
CA ARG A 131 -12.18 -13.85 5.44
C ARG A 131 -11.43 -15.19 5.45
N LYS A 132 -10.66 -15.51 6.51
CA LYS A 132 -9.91 -16.76 6.68
C LYS A 132 -8.77 -16.98 5.68
N TYR A 133 -8.23 -15.91 5.09
CA TYR A 133 -6.99 -16.03 4.32
C TYR A 133 -5.79 -16.26 5.24
N HIS A 134 -4.83 -17.04 4.77
CA HIS A 134 -3.53 -17.20 5.44
C HIS A 134 -2.67 -15.95 5.20
N ILE A 135 -2.24 -15.30 6.29
CA ILE A 135 -1.37 -14.12 6.25
C ILE A 135 0.01 -14.56 6.72
N GLU A 136 1.02 -14.48 5.86
CA GLU A 136 2.40 -14.86 6.19
C GLU A 136 3.01 -13.90 7.21
N ARG A 137 2.85 -12.59 6.97
CA ARG A 137 3.34 -11.53 7.85
C ARG A 137 2.43 -10.31 7.83
N SER A 138 2.32 -9.68 9.00
CA SER A 138 1.59 -8.43 9.20
C SER A 138 2.46 -7.35 9.83
N PHE A 139 2.44 -6.16 9.26
CA PHE A 139 3.15 -4.98 9.74
C PHE A 139 2.14 -3.95 10.25
N LEU A 140 2.11 -3.70 11.55
CA LEU A 140 1.10 -2.86 12.20
C LEU A 140 1.74 -1.63 12.85
N GLY A 141 1.01 -0.52 12.87
CA GLY A 141 1.46 0.73 13.51
C GLY A 141 2.49 1.53 12.72
N VAL A 142 2.80 1.11 11.49
CA VAL A 142 3.79 1.74 10.61
C VAL A 142 3.20 2.83 9.71
N THR A 143 1.86 2.92 9.61
CA THR A 143 1.22 3.72 8.53
C THR A 143 1.11 5.21 8.82
N ASP A 144 1.14 5.65 10.08
CA ASP A 144 0.91 7.08 10.43
C ASP A 144 2.15 7.95 10.15
N THR A 145 3.34 7.43 10.48
CA THR A 145 4.63 8.09 10.27
C THR A 145 5.66 7.06 9.84
N PRO A 146 5.57 6.55 8.59
CA PRO A 146 6.52 5.56 8.10
C PRO A 146 7.92 6.17 7.99
N GLY A 147 8.92 5.42 8.45
CA GLY A 147 10.34 5.72 8.30
C GLY A 147 11.04 4.75 7.35
N TYR A 148 12.29 5.05 7.01
CA TYR A 148 13.13 4.16 6.19
C TYR A 148 13.32 2.79 6.84
N GLY A 149 13.45 2.73 8.17
CA GLY A 149 13.60 1.47 8.91
C GLY A 149 12.42 0.52 8.71
N ASP A 150 11.19 1.04 8.69
CA ASP A 150 9.98 0.25 8.45
C ASP A 150 9.98 -0.33 7.02
N ALA A 151 10.29 0.51 6.03
CA ALA A 151 10.39 0.10 4.64
C ALA A 151 11.47 -0.97 4.45
N ARG A 152 12.64 -0.80 5.08
CA ARG A 152 13.74 -1.77 5.04
C ARG A 152 13.35 -3.10 5.67
N ALA A 153 12.65 -3.09 6.80
CA ALA A 153 12.20 -4.31 7.46
C ALA A 153 11.22 -5.11 6.58
N ILE A 154 10.25 -4.43 5.94
CA ILE A 154 9.32 -5.04 4.99
C ILE A 154 10.07 -5.59 3.78
N ALA A 155 10.96 -4.79 3.20
CA ALA A 155 11.73 -5.18 2.02
C ALA A 155 12.61 -6.41 2.29
N ASN A 156 13.31 -6.46 3.43
CA ASN A 156 14.14 -7.62 3.79
C ASN A 156 13.33 -8.91 3.85
N ILE A 157 12.16 -8.89 4.49
CA ILE A 157 11.29 -10.07 4.59
C ILE A 157 10.84 -10.55 3.21
N LEU A 158 10.50 -9.63 2.30
CA LEU A 158 10.09 -9.97 0.94
C LEU A 158 11.26 -10.49 0.09
N MET A 159 12.44 -9.86 0.23
CA MET A 159 13.66 -10.33 -0.44
C MET A 159 14.08 -11.71 0.06
N ASP A 160 14.01 -11.97 1.37
CA ASP A 160 14.32 -13.27 1.96
C ASP A 160 13.33 -14.34 1.48
N ALA A 161 12.02 -14.03 1.47
CA ALA A 161 11.00 -14.94 0.96
C ALA A 161 11.19 -15.26 -0.52
N TYR A 162 11.64 -14.28 -1.31
CA TYR A 162 11.95 -14.47 -2.73
C TYR A 162 13.24 -15.28 -2.92
N ALA A 163 14.30 -14.95 -2.16
CA ALA A 163 15.58 -15.64 -2.22
C ALA A 163 15.46 -17.11 -1.79
N SER A 164 14.62 -17.40 -0.80
CA SER A 164 14.34 -18.75 -0.33
C SER A 164 13.33 -19.52 -1.20
N GLN A 165 12.86 -18.93 -2.31
CA GLN A 165 11.84 -19.51 -3.19
C GLN A 165 10.50 -19.82 -2.50
N THR A 166 10.20 -19.11 -1.40
CA THR A 166 8.88 -19.14 -0.77
C THR A 166 7.85 -18.44 -1.65
N VAL A 167 8.28 -17.38 -2.34
CA VAL A 167 7.55 -16.65 -3.37
C VAL A 167 8.44 -16.49 -4.60
N ASP A 168 7.83 -16.50 -5.78
CA ASP A 168 8.51 -16.40 -7.08
C ASP A 168 8.22 -15.08 -7.80
N SER A 169 7.24 -14.32 -7.30
CA SER A 169 6.92 -12.95 -7.67
C SER A 169 6.39 -12.19 -6.46
N VAL A 170 6.46 -10.85 -6.47
CA VAL A 170 5.81 -10.03 -5.45
C VAL A 170 5.06 -8.87 -6.12
N ASP A 171 3.74 -8.90 -6.02
CA ASP A 171 2.85 -7.82 -6.44
C ASP A 171 2.46 -6.96 -5.24
N THR A 172 2.63 -5.66 -5.37
CA THR A 172 2.33 -4.66 -4.33
C THR A 172 1.08 -3.88 -4.68
N PHE A 173 0.14 -3.82 -3.75
CA PHE A 173 -1.09 -3.07 -3.82
C PHE A 173 -1.01 -1.88 -2.88
N TYR A 174 -1.03 -0.68 -3.43
CA TYR A 174 -1.03 0.56 -2.66
C TYR A 174 -1.94 1.60 -3.33
N THR A 175 -2.27 2.65 -2.58
CA THR A 175 -3.09 3.75 -3.09
C THR A 175 -2.22 4.93 -3.46
N GLN A 176 -2.18 5.30 -4.74
CA GLN A 176 -1.51 6.50 -5.23
C GLN A 176 -2.31 7.75 -4.82
N TYR A 177 -1.61 8.69 -4.18
CA TYR A 177 -2.14 10.02 -3.92
C TYR A 177 -2.01 10.88 -5.18
N ARG A 178 -3.14 11.27 -5.78
CA ARG A 178 -3.17 12.25 -6.89
C ARG A 178 -3.58 13.64 -6.39
N SER A 179 -4.62 13.69 -5.56
CA SER A 179 -5.09 14.91 -4.93
C SER A 179 -5.79 14.60 -3.61
N ALA A 180 -6.18 15.64 -2.87
CA ALA A 180 -6.98 15.49 -1.65
C ALA A 180 -8.33 14.77 -1.90
N MET A 181 -8.86 14.86 -3.13
CA MET A 181 -10.13 14.24 -3.53
C MET A 181 -9.95 12.96 -4.34
N THR A 182 -8.78 12.77 -4.97
CA THR A 182 -8.53 11.65 -5.88
C THR A 182 -7.41 10.77 -5.37
N GLN A 183 -7.77 9.55 -5.00
CA GLN A 183 -6.85 8.49 -4.62
C GLN A 183 -7.12 7.26 -5.48
N VAL A 184 -6.06 6.71 -6.10
CA VAL A 184 -6.20 5.63 -7.09
C VAL A 184 -5.51 4.38 -6.55
N PRO A 185 -6.23 3.26 -6.33
CA PRO A 185 -5.59 1.99 -6.01
C PRO A 185 -4.79 1.51 -7.23
N LEU A 186 -3.53 1.12 -7.01
CA LEU A 186 -2.64 0.63 -8.05
C LEU A 186 -2.02 -0.70 -7.64
N GLN A 187 -1.80 -1.54 -8.64
CA GLN A 187 -0.94 -2.71 -8.56
C GLN A 187 0.42 -2.36 -9.16
N PHE A 188 1.48 -2.75 -8.48
CA PHE A 188 2.86 -2.58 -8.91
C PHE A 188 3.65 -3.85 -8.64
N GLN A 189 4.29 -4.40 -9.66
CA GLN A 189 5.18 -5.54 -9.50
C GLN A 189 6.50 -5.08 -8.85
N LEU A 190 6.77 -5.56 -7.63
CA LEU A 190 7.97 -5.23 -6.88
C LEU A 190 9.12 -6.19 -7.19
N LEU A 191 8.82 -7.49 -7.29
CA LEU A 191 9.79 -8.54 -7.63
C LEU A 191 9.24 -9.49 -8.72
N PRO A 192 10.10 -10.02 -9.61
CA PRO A 192 11.49 -9.61 -9.83
C PRO A 192 11.60 -8.16 -10.30
N ILE A 193 12.73 -7.52 -10.02
CA ILE A 193 12.98 -6.14 -10.42
C ILE A 193 13.09 -6.12 -11.94
N VAL A 194 12.12 -5.49 -12.60
CA VAL A 194 12.22 -5.21 -14.04
C VAL A 194 13.01 -3.91 -14.19
N ALA A 195 14.20 -3.98 -14.78
CA ALA A 195 14.92 -2.79 -15.18
C ALA A 195 14.00 -1.97 -16.09
N PRO A 196 13.74 -0.69 -15.81
CA PRO A 196 12.89 0.11 -16.68
C PRO A 196 13.53 0.13 -18.06
N GLU A 197 12.82 -0.36 -19.07
CA GLU A 197 13.22 -0.15 -20.46
C GLU A 197 13.41 1.36 -20.66
N GLY A 198 14.50 1.71 -21.37
CA GLY A 198 14.94 3.09 -21.51
C GLY A 198 13.79 4.02 -21.90
N ALA A 199 13.72 5.16 -21.24
CA ALA A 199 13.02 6.32 -21.79
C ALA A 199 13.78 6.78 -23.04
N ALA A 200 13.63 6.05 -24.14
CA ALA A 200 13.88 6.57 -25.46
C ALA A 200 12.66 7.41 -25.82
N GLY A 201 12.79 8.73 -25.65
CA GLY A 201 11.93 9.74 -26.28
C GLY A 201 10.48 9.80 -25.83
N SER A 202 10.21 10.62 -24.81
CA SER A 202 8.97 11.40 -24.77
C SER A 202 9.29 12.82 -24.33
N GLU A 203 10.14 13.50 -25.11
CA GLU A 203 9.96 14.93 -25.34
C GLU A 203 8.71 15.10 -26.19
N GLY A 204 7.76 15.92 -25.72
CA GLY A 204 6.70 16.47 -26.54
C GLY A 204 5.37 15.71 -26.55
N ALA A 205 4.47 16.10 -25.65
CA ALA A 205 3.08 16.36 -26.01
C ALA A 205 2.50 17.37 -25.00
N ALA A 206 2.01 18.47 -25.57
CA ALA A 206 1.43 19.63 -24.90
C ALA A 206 0.17 19.32 -24.07
#